data_AF-A0A9W7KS93-F1
#
_entry.id   AF-A0A9W7KS93-F1
#
_cell.length_a   1.000
_cell.length_b   1.000
_cell.length_c   1.000
_cell.angle_alpha   90.00
_cell.angle_beta   90.00
_cell.angle_gamma   90.00
#
_symmetry.space_group_name_H-M   'P 1'
#
loop_
_entity.id
_entity.type
_entity.pdbx_description
1 polymer ?
#
loop_
_entity_poly.entity_id
_entity_poly.type
_entity_poly.pdbx_seq_one_letter_code
_entity_poly.pdbx_strand_id
1 'polypeptide(L)'
;MPKYGIEPRTWTATSYKGRMVLSAPTDEIIKAAVDETYPDAVFLPGMGWQIPMAGKILAPDMQKVIDSIAKVARRLVKEQKKSKCIDDRTPSAAPAQIWGWARSSTKSQNPAYQVALLMAAGVPEKNIAWEFVSGGAAVMKELDNLVAKMRANDILLMTAPSRLGRDLRLTTERLNYMLDKKIIVKTLFPELDTSIPGDKGRFLSAITFAEYAWLENSALTSIGQRHARQKGVAIGRKRKMSLEQIDAAAVAFACGKATKASIKRRFGIADSTYYSTVYRKAKQIKRQCEVLAET
;
A
#
# COMPACT_ATOMS: atom_id res chain seq x y z
N MET A 1 -16.14 4.29 23.44
CA MET A 1 -14.88 4.89 22.96
C MET A 1 -14.76 4.61 21.47
N PRO A 2 -14.52 5.62 20.61
CA PRO A 2 -14.22 5.34 19.20
C PRO A 2 -12.90 4.57 19.15
N LYS A 3 -12.86 3.50 18.34
CA LYS A 3 -11.73 2.56 18.24
C LYS A 3 -10.39 3.24 17.89
N TYR A 4 -10.40 4.52 17.49
CA TYR A 4 -9.25 5.32 17.05
C TYR A 4 -9.17 6.72 17.68
N GLY A 5 -9.88 7.01 18.79
CA GLY A 5 -9.63 8.25 19.55
C GLY A 5 -10.00 9.59 18.87
N ILE A 6 -10.72 9.57 17.74
CA ILE A 6 -11.16 10.79 17.06
C ILE A 6 -12.62 11.09 17.48
N GLU A 7 -12.83 12.20 18.18
CA GLU A 7 -14.18 12.69 18.54
C GLU A 7 -14.91 13.27 17.31
N PRO A 8 -16.25 13.14 17.22
CA PRO A 8 -17.02 13.74 16.14
C PRO A 8 -17.12 15.26 16.36
N ARG A 9 -16.24 16.04 15.73
CA ARG A 9 -16.31 17.51 15.78
C ARG A 9 -16.94 18.09 14.51
N THR A 10 -17.88 19.01 14.73
CA THR A 10 -18.76 19.67 13.79
C THR A 10 -18.00 20.49 12.73
N TRP A 11 -18.51 20.48 11.50
CA TRP A 11 -18.07 21.32 10.40
C TRP A 11 -18.40 22.79 10.67
N THR A 12 -17.46 23.70 10.44
CA THR A 12 -17.73 25.14 10.41
C THR A 12 -17.44 25.69 9.01
N ALA A 13 -18.43 26.36 8.42
CA ALA A 13 -18.29 27.06 7.16
C ALA A 13 -18.07 28.55 7.43
N THR A 14 -16.98 29.12 6.91
CA THR A 14 -16.71 30.56 7.03
C THR A 14 -16.56 31.18 5.65
N SER A 15 -17.09 32.38 5.48
CA SER A 15 -17.00 33.17 4.25
C SER A 15 -15.72 34.01 4.27
N TYR A 16 -14.88 33.87 3.24
CA TYR A 16 -13.76 34.79 2.98
C TYR A 16 -13.75 35.17 1.51
N LYS A 17 -13.80 36.48 1.21
CA LYS A 17 -13.85 37.06 -0.14
C LYS A 17 -14.91 36.43 -1.07
N GLY A 18 -16.10 36.13 -0.53
CA GLY A 18 -17.25 35.69 -1.33
C GLY A 18 -17.21 34.24 -1.81
N ARG A 19 -16.32 33.38 -1.26
CA ARG A 19 -16.30 31.94 -1.52
C ARG A 19 -16.45 31.14 -0.23
N MET A 20 -17.21 30.06 -0.31
CA MET A 20 -17.50 29.18 0.82
C MET A 20 -16.31 28.24 1.07
N VAL A 21 -15.68 28.34 2.24
CA VAL A 21 -14.53 27.51 2.62
C VAL A 21 -14.97 26.49 3.67
N LEU A 22 -14.75 25.21 3.39
CA LEU A 22 -14.98 24.10 4.31
C LEU A 22 -13.63 23.71 4.92
N SER A 23 -13.44 23.93 6.22
CA SER A 23 -12.31 23.36 6.95
C SER A 23 -12.71 21.99 7.52
N ALA A 24 -11.99 20.95 7.13
CA ALA A 24 -12.10 19.59 7.67
C ALA A 24 -10.81 19.23 8.42
N PRO A 25 -10.83 18.30 9.39
CA PRO A 25 -9.69 17.93 10.25
C PRO A 25 -8.61 17.10 9.54
N THR A 26 -8.33 17.41 8.26
CA THR A 26 -7.34 16.76 7.40
C THR A 26 -5.89 17.11 7.77
N ASP A 27 -5.68 18.14 8.59
CA ASP A 27 -4.33 18.69 8.82
C ASP A 27 -3.40 17.75 9.60
N GLU A 28 -3.92 16.91 10.51
CA GLU A 28 -3.08 15.96 11.27
C GLU A 28 -2.79 14.66 10.51
N ILE A 29 -3.67 14.24 9.61
CA ILE A 29 -3.46 13.05 8.76
C ILE A 29 -2.50 13.40 7.61
N ILE A 30 -2.59 14.61 7.07
CA ILE A 30 -1.61 15.16 6.14
C ILE A 30 -0.27 15.34 6.85
N LYS A 31 -0.24 15.83 8.09
CA LYS A 31 0.98 15.91 8.92
C LYS A 31 1.72 14.57 9.01
N ALA A 32 1.03 13.49 9.38
CA ALA A 32 1.66 12.18 9.53
C ALA A 32 2.18 11.61 8.20
N ALA A 33 1.47 11.84 7.09
CA ALA A 33 1.90 11.39 5.76
C ALA A 33 3.04 12.25 5.18
N VAL A 34 3.07 13.54 5.50
CA VAL A 34 4.09 14.48 5.07
C VAL A 34 5.36 14.33 5.93
N ASP A 35 5.28 14.15 7.24
CA ASP A 35 6.45 13.97 8.13
C ASP A 35 7.27 12.70 7.80
N GLU A 36 6.63 11.60 7.36
CA GLU A 36 7.35 10.40 6.90
C GLU A 36 8.06 10.58 5.55
N THR A 37 7.64 11.55 4.74
CA THR A 37 8.10 11.71 3.34
C THR A 37 8.92 12.99 3.12
N TYR A 38 8.69 14.04 3.91
CA TYR A 38 9.24 15.40 3.83
C TYR A 38 9.28 16.05 5.24
N PRO A 39 10.32 15.77 6.04
CA PRO A 39 10.40 16.15 7.46
C PRO A 39 10.47 17.66 7.75
N ASP A 40 10.61 18.49 6.71
CA ASP A 40 10.75 19.95 6.86
C ASP A 40 9.42 20.70 6.74
N ALA A 41 8.28 20.05 6.48
CA ALA A 41 7.02 20.75 6.24
C ALA A 41 6.56 21.63 7.44
N VAL A 42 6.14 22.87 7.16
CA VAL A 42 5.68 23.90 8.10
C VAL A 42 4.20 24.22 7.85
N PHE A 43 3.35 24.10 8.87
CA PHE A 43 1.93 24.46 8.75
C PHE A 43 1.71 25.98 8.92
N LEU A 44 1.06 26.64 7.94
CA LEU A 44 0.69 28.06 8.02
C LEU A 44 -0.83 28.24 8.18
N PRO A 45 -1.30 28.94 9.24
CA PRO A 45 -2.72 29.21 9.45
C PRO A 45 -3.37 29.93 8.26
N GLY A 46 -4.44 29.36 7.71
CA GLY A 46 -5.15 29.90 6.55
C GLY A 46 -4.55 29.55 5.18
N MET A 47 -3.37 28.92 5.14
CA MET A 47 -2.70 28.46 3.90
C MET A 47 -2.46 26.94 3.88
N GLY A 48 -2.58 26.25 5.01
CA GLY A 48 -2.33 24.81 5.13
C GLY A 48 -0.83 24.48 5.22
N TRP A 49 -0.50 23.19 5.07
CA TRP A 49 0.88 22.69 5.08
C TRP A 49 1.72 23.29 3.94
N GLN A 50 2.80 23.97 4.31
CA GLN A 50 3.87 24.43 3.42
C GLN A 50 5.04 23.46 3.50
N ILE A 51 5.60 23.04 2.38
CA ILE A 51 6.84 22.27 2.37
C ILE A 51 7.96 23.25 2.04
N PRO A 52 8.98 23.47 2.89
CA PRO A 52 10.06 24.41 2.61
C PRO A 52 10.76 24.03 1.31
N MET A 53 10.59 24.92 0.34
CA MET A 53 11.14 24.77 -0.99
C MET A 53 12.62 25.14 -0.95
N ALA A 54 13.48 24.22 -0.53
CA ALA A 54 14.85 24.22 -1.04
C ALA A 54 14.82 23.78 -2.52
N GLY A 55 14.32 24.67 -3.39
CA GLY A 55 14.53 24.61 -4.83
C GLY A 55 13.98 23.39 -5.59
N LYS A 56 12.85 22.79 -5.20
CA LYS A 56 12.19 21.76 -6.02
C LYS A 56 10.69 22.01 -6.14
N ILE A 57 10.31 22.52 -7.32
CA ILE A 57 8.95 22.63 -7.86
C ILE A 57 8.12 21.42 -7.44
N LEU A 58 6.93 21.64 -6.87
CA LEU A 58 5.93 20.60 -6.64
C LEU A 58 5.74 19.86 -7.96
N ALA A 59 6.10 18.57 -8.03
CA ALA A 59 6.08 17.85 -9.30
C ALA A 59 4.70 18.06 -9.97
N PRO A 60 4.64 18.51 -11.24
CA PRO A 60 3.39 18.84 -11.96
C PRO A 60 2.30 17.75 -11.88
N ASP A 61 2.69 16.54 -11.51
CA ASP A 61 1.82 15.38 -11.36
C ASP A 61 0.98 15.39 -10.07
N MET A 62 1.41 16.08 -9.01
CA MET A 62 0.63 16.17 -7.76
C MET A 62 -0.57 17.12 -7.86
N GLN A 63 -0.45 18.21 -8.64
CA GLN A 63 -1.58 19.11 -8.88
C GLN A 63 -2.69 18.42 -9.68
N LYS A 64 -2.31 17.63 -10.70
CA LYS A 64 -3.26 16.79 -11.46
C LYS A 64 -4.01 15.82 -10.55
N VAL A 65 -3.35 15.31 -9.51
CA VAL A 65 -3.95 14.45 -8.50
C VAL A 65 -4.99 15.21 -7.68
N ILE A 66 -4.67 16.39 -7.18
CA ILE A 66 -5.63 17.20 -6.42
C ILE A 66 -6.85 17.56 -7.28
N ASP A 67 -6.63 18.00 -8.52
CA ASP A 67 -7.70 18.45 -9.42
C ASP A 67 -8.69 17.34 -9.76
N SER A 68 -8.17 16.13 -9.99
CA SER A 68 -8.98 14.96 -10.27
C SER A 68 -9.77 14.50 -9.04
N ILE A 69 -9.20 14.51 -7.83
CA ILE A 69 -9.95 14.23 -6.60
C ILE A 69 -11.10 15.22 -6.45
N ALA A 70 -10.83 16.51 -6.61
CA ALA A 70 -11.84 17.55 -6.52
C ALA A 70 -12.93 17.38 -7.60
N LYS A 71 -12.55 16.99 -8.82
CA LYS A 71 -13.48 16.70 -9.92
C LYS A 71 -14.36 15.49 -9.61
N VAL A 72 -13.79 14.38 -9.16
CA VAL A 72 -14.54 13.17 -8.79
C VAL A 72 -15.47 13.47 -7.62
N ALA A 73 -15.00 14.15 -6.57
CA ALA A 73 -15.80 14.56 -5.43
C ALA A 73 -17.02 15.40 -5.85
N ARG A 74 -16.82 16.42 -6.71
CA ARG A 74 -17.93 17.23 -7.24
C ARG A 74 -18.95 16.40 -8.01
N ARG A 75 -18.49 15.43 -8.79
CA ARG A 75 -19.35 14.53 -9.57
C ARG A 75 -20.16 13.62 -8.66
N LEU A 76 -19.53 13.02 -7.66
CA LEU A 76 -20.19 12.17 -6.66
C LEU A 76 -21.26 12.94 -5.86
N VAL A 77 -20.96 14.18 -5.44
CA VAL A 77 -21.95 15.04 -4.77
C VAL A 77 -23.15 15.34 -5.69
N LYS A 78 -22.91 15.61 -6.98
CA LYS A 78 -23.98 15.83 -7.96
C LYS A 78 -24.84 14.58 -8.17
N GLU A 79 -24.20 13.41 -8.23
CA GLU A 79 -24.87 12.11 -8.34
C GLU A 79 -25.74 11.82 -7.10
N GLN A 80 -25.22 12.02 -5.89
CA GLN A 80 -25.99 11.87 -4.65
C GLN A 80 -27.17 12.83 -4.57
N LYS A 81 -27.01 14.10 -4.98
CA LYS A 81 -28.11 15.06 -5.04
C LYS A 81 -29.18 14.62 -6.03
N LYS A 82 -28.78 14.16 -7.22
CA LYS A 82 -29.72 13.68 -8.24
C LYS A 82 -30.51 12.46 -7.75
N SER A 83 -29.86 11.51 -7.08
CA SER A 83 -30.53 10.33 -6.49
C SER A 83 -31.53 10.70 -5.39
N LYS A 84 -31.34 11.83 -4.69
CA LYS A 84 -32.26 12.29 -3.64
C LYS A 84 -33.50 13.01 -4.19
N CYS A 85 -33.42 13.57 -5.41
CA CYS A 85 -34.51 14.34 -6.01
C CYS A 85 -35.43 13.52 -6.94
N ILE A 86 -35.24 12.20 -7.04
CA ILE A 86 -36.04 11.31 -7.88
C ILE A 86 -37.15 10.67 -7.02
N ASP A 87 -38.31 11.33 -7.04
CA ASP A 87 -39.67 10.87 -6.71
C ASP A 87 -40.09 10.63 -5.23
N ASP A 88 -41.09 11.41 -4.82
CA ASP A 88 -41.81 11.35 -3.55
C ASP A 88 -42.99 10.34 -3.57
N ARG A 89 -43.21 9.61 -4.68
CA ARG A 89 -44.41 8.79 -4.94
C ARG A 89 -44.18 7.29 -5.05
N THR A 90 -42.96 6.79 -4.86
CA THR A 90 -42.67 5.35 -4.74
C THR A 90 -41.70 5.05 -3.59
N PRO A 91 -42.04 4.21 -2.58
CA PRO A 91 -41.13 3.88 -1.49
C PRO A 91 -40.21 2.74 -1.94
N SER A 92 -39.26 2.97 -2.85
CA SER A 92 -38.36 1.88 -3.26
C SER A 92 -37.03 2.33 -3.86
N ALA A 93 -36.12 2.76 -2.99
CA ALA A 93 -34.69 2.38 -2.95
C ALA A 93 -33.93 3.46 -2.18
N ALA A 94 -33.28 3.10 -1.07
CA ALA A 94 -32.39 4.03 -0.38
C ALA A 94 -31.31 4.57 -1.35
N PRO A 95 -30.87 5.82 -1.20
CA PRO A 95 -29.95 6.46 -2.15
C PRO A 95 -28.69 5.62 -2.36
N ALA A 96 -28.18 5.62 -3.60
CA ALA A 96 -26.95 4.95 -3.98
C ALA A 96 -25.81 5.37 -3.03
N GLN A 97 -25.16 4.38 -2.43
CA GLN A 97 -24.07 4.61 -1.48
C GLN A 97 -22.72 4.56 -2.18
N ILE A 98 -21.78 5.33 -1.63
CA ILE A 98 -20.39 5.32 -2.07
C ILE A 98 -19.58 4.55 -1.04
N TRP A 99 -18.82 3.58 -1.54
CA TRP A 99 -17.93 2.71 -0.79
C TRP A 99 -16.49 2.92 -1.27
N GLY A 100 -15.52 2.73 -0.37
CA GLY A 100 -14.11 2.94 -0.65
C GLY A 100 -13.30 1.65 -0.52
N TRP A 101 -12.35 1.46 -1.43
CA TRP A 101 -11.42 0.34 -1.39
C TRP A 101 -9.96 0.77 -1.44
N ALA A 102 -9.17 0.32 -0.46
CA ALA A 102 -7.73 0.53 -0.41
C ALA A 102 -6.97 -0.78 -0.21
N ARG A 103 -5.81 -0.91 -0.86
CA ARG A 103 -5.00 -2.14 -0.81
C ARG A 103 -3.51 -1.87 -0.81
N SER A 104 -2.78 -2.59 0.04
CA SER A 104 -1.33 -2.57 0.11
C SER A 104 -0.73 -3.97 0.07
N SER A 105 0.37 -4.18 -0.67
CA SER A 105 1.02 -5.50 -0.79
C SER A 105 2.00 -5.83 0.34
N THR A 106 2.42 -4.83 1.11
CA THR A 106 3.42 -4.98 2.16
C THR A 106 2.93 -4.29 3.43
N LYS A 107 3.07 -4.92 4.60
CA LYS A 107 2.70 -4.32 5.89
C LYS A 107 3.45 -3.00 6.19
N SER A 108 4.60 -2.79 5.54
CA SER A 108 5.39 -1.56 5.65
C SER A 108 4.87 -0.40 4.79
N GLN A 109 3.94 -0.65 3.86
CA GLN A 109 3.30 0.39 3.07
C GLN A 109 1.92 0.67 3.67
N ASN A 110 1.80 1.77 4.41
CA ASN A 110 0.58 2.16 5.10
C ASN A 110 -0.54 2.50 4.07
N PRO A 111 -1.72 1.83 4.10
CA PRO A 111 -2.84 2.20 3.23
C PRO A 111 -3.48 3.55 3.62
N ALA A 112 -3.04 4.19 4.72
CA ALA A 112 -3.57 5.46 5.21
C ALA A 112 -3.65 6.55 4.15
N TYR A 113 -2.65 6.69 3.27
CA TYR A 113 -2.71 7.69 2.20
C TYR A 113 -3.88 7.42 1.25
N GLN A 114 -4.18 6.16 0.92
CA GLN A 114 -5.29 5.81 0.05
C GLN A 114 -6.63 6.09 0.72
N VAL A 115 -6.74 5.76 2.01
CA VAL A 115 -7.93 6.06 2.81
C VAL A 115 -8.17 7.57 2.88
N ALA A 116 -7.13 8.37 3.12
CA ALA A 116 -7.21 9.83 3.15
C ALA A 116 -7.70 10.40 1.80
N LEU A 117 -7.20 9.89 0.67
CA LEU A 117 -7.64 10.32 -0.66
C LEU A 117 -9.11 9.96 -0.93
N LEU A 118 -9.56 8.78 -0.47
CA LEU A 118 -10.96 8.35 -0.60
C LEU A 118 -11.88 9.21 0.27
N MET A 119 -11.48 9.53 1.50
CA MET A 119 -12.22 10.43 2.38
C MET A 119 -12.30 11.85 1.78
N ALA A 120 -11.18 12.35 1.23
CA ALA A 120 -11.15 13.63 0.53
C ALA A 120 -12.05 13.64 -0.73
N ALA A 121 -12.24 12.49 -1.37
CA ALA A 121 -13.17 12.33 -2.48
C ALA A 121 -14.66 12.25 -2.04
N GLY A 122 -14.93 12.24 -0.73
CA GLY A 122 -16.29 12.25 -0.17
C GLY A 122 -16.81 10.87 0.26
N VAL A 123 -15.95 9.85 0.35
CA VAL A 123 -16.35 8.54 0.88
C VAL A 123 -16.41 8.59 2.41
N PRO A 124 -17.54 8.22 3.05
CA PRO A 124 -17.61 8.12 4.50
C PRO A 124 -16.62 7.08 5.02
N GLU A 125 -15.86 7.38 6.07
CA GLU A 125 -14.83 6.49 6.62
C GLU A 125 -15.37 5.08 6.94
N LYS A 126 -16.58 5.00 7.50
CA LYS A 126 -17.28 3.74 7.81
C LYS A 126 -17.57 2.86 6.58
N ASN A 127 -17.55 3.44 5.37
CA ASN A 127 -17.79 2.76 4.11
C ASN A 127 -16.46 2.42 3.38
N ILE A 128 -15.31 2.62 4.02
CA ILE A 128 -14.00 2.29 3.46
C ILE A 128 -13.52 0.97 4.05
N ALA A 129 -13.22 0.00 3.18
CA ALA A 129 -12.50 -1.22 3.57
C ALA A 129 -11.09 -1.21 3.00
N TRP A 130 -10.18 -1.88 3.72
CA TRP A 130 -8.79 -1.99 3.30
C TRP A 130 -8.16 -3.31 3.73
N GLU A 131 -7.17 -3.78 2.99
CA GLU A 131 -6.43 -5.00 3.34
C GLU A 131 -4.95 -4.99 2.92
N PHE A 132 -4.16 -5.81 3.62
CA PHE A 132 -2.78 -6.12 3.26
C PHE A 132 -2.73 -7.43 2.46
N VAL A 133 -2.78 -7.33 1.13
CA VAL A 133 -2.73 -8.49 0.25
C VAL A 133 -1.93 -8.20 -1.02
N SER A 134 -1.26 -9.21 -1.57
CA SER A 134 -0.54 -9.10 -2.84
C SER A 134 -1.50 -8.87 -4.01
N GLY A 135 -1.01 -8.26 -5.09
CA GLY A 135 -1.84 -7.96 -6.26
C GLY A 135 -2.24 -9.19 -7.09
N GLY A 136 -1.53 -10.31 -6.92
CA GLY A 136 -1.83 -11.59 -7.56
C GLY A 136 -2.57 -12.57 -6.65
N ALA A 137 -3.09 -12.13 -5.51
CA ALA A 137 -3.84 -13.01 -4.63
C ALA A 137 -5.18 -13.40 -5.26
N ALA A 138 -5.54 -14.69 -5.16
CA ALA A 138 -6.82 -15.21 -5.61
C ALA A 138 -7.99 -14.74 -4.72
N VAL A 139 -7.75 -14.51 -3.43
CA VAL A 139 -8.79 -14.16 -2.45
C VAL A 139 -8.47 -12.81 -1.81
N MET A 140 -9.50 -11.96 -1.70
CA MET A 140 -9.45 -10.60 -1.13
C MET A 140 -10.61 -10.46 -0.14
N LYS A 141 -10.42 -10.99 1.08
CA LYS A 141 -11.52 -11.20 2.03
C LYS A 141 -12.27 -9.92 2.38
N GLU A 142 -11.56 -8.81 2.58
CA GLU A 142 -12.20 -7.54 2.93
C GLU A 142 -12.93 -6.92 1.73
N LEU A 143 -12.39 -7.11 0.51
CA LEU A 143 -13.08 -6.69 -0.72
C LEU A 143 -14.34 -7.51 -0.93
N ASP A 144 -14.26 -8.83 -0.79
CA ASP A 144 -15.40 -9.74 -0.98
C ASP A 144 -16.51 -9.42 0.03
N ASN A 145 -16.15 -9.16 1.29
CA ASN A 145 -17.07 -8.71 2.34
C ASN A 145 -17.68 -7.34 2.05
N LEU A 146 -16.91 -6.41 1.48
CA LEU A 146 -17.40 -5.09 1.08
C LEU A 146 -18.43 -5.23 -0.05
N VAL A 147 -18.07 -5.93 -1.12
CA VAL A 147 -18.92 -6.16 -2.31
C VAL A 147 -20.19 -6.95 -1.96
N ALA A 148 -20.14 -7.83 -0.95
CA ALA A 148 -21.32 -8.53 -0.45
C ALA A 148 -22.36 -7.58 0.19
N LYS A 149 -21.93 -6.46 0.78
CA LYS A 149 -22.80 -5.46 1.40
C LYS A 149 -23.36 -4.44 0.41
N MET A 150 -22.70 -4.28 -0.74
CA MET A 150 -23.08 -3.33 -1.76
C MET A 150 -24.35 -3.75 -2.49
N ARG A 151 -25.15 -2.76 -2.90
CA ARG A 151 -26.39 -2.95 -3.64
C ARG A 151 -26.23 -2.50 -5.09
N ALA A 152 -27.23 -2.82 -5.91
CA ALA A 152 -27.29 -2.30 -7.27
C ALA A 152 -27.24 -0.76 -7.27
N ASN A 153 -26.49 -0.20 -8.21
CA ASN A 153 -26.18 1.23 -8.36
C ASN A 153 -25.28 1.85 -7.28
N ASP A 154 -24.80 1.09 -6.29
CA ASP A 154 -23.76 1.58 -5.40
C ASP A 154 -22.45 1.78 -6.16
N ILE A 155 -21.61 2.70 -5.66
CA ILE A 155 -20.34 3.07 -6.27
C ILE A 155 -19.20 2.52 -5.42
N LEU A 156 -18.31 1.74 -6.03
CA LEU A 156 -17.02 1.35 -5.46
C LEU A 156 -15.93 2.30 -5.97
N LEU A 157 -15.42 3.16 -5.10
CA LEU A 157 -14.33 4.08 -5.40
C LEU A 157 -12.99 3.52 -4.91
N MET A 158 -11.97 3.59 -5.76
CA MET A 158 -10.60 3.24 -5.39
C MET A 158 -9.60 4.27 -5.94
N THR A 159 -8.38 4.27 -5.40
CA THR A 159 -7.35 5.21 -5.86
C THR A 159 -6.88 4.92 -7.29
N ALA A 160 -6.75 3.66 -7.67
CA ALA A 160 -6.27 3.25 -8.99
C ALA A 160 -6.78 1.85 -9.38
N PRO A 161 -6.81 1.48 -10.67
CA PRO A 161 -7.24 0.15 -11.13
C PRO A 161 -6.47 -1.01 -10.47
N SER A 162 -5.17 -0.81 -10.25
CA SER A 162 -4.27 -1.81 -9.65
C SER A 162 -4.65 -2.22 -8.21
N ARG A 163 -5.64 -1.55 -7.59
CA ARG A 163 -6.20 -1.95 -6.29
C ARG A 163 -7.08 -3.18 -6.35
N LEU A 164 -7.70 -3.50 -7.49
CA LEU A 164 -8.43 -4.77 -7.68
C LEU A 164 -7.51 -5.98 -7.95
N GLY A 165 -6.31 -5.72 -8.47
CA GLY A 165 -5.35 -6.78 -8.78
C GLY A 165 -4.26 -6.30 -9.73
N ARG A 166 -3.28 -7.17 -9.96
CA ARG A 166 -2.27 -7.04 -11.01
C ARG A 166 -2.40 -8.13 -12.08
N ASP A 167 -3.09 -9.23 -11.76
CA ASP A 167 -3.37 -10.31 -12.69
C ASP A 167 -4.62 -9.96 -13.51
N LEU A 168 -4.47 -9.93 -14.84
CA LEU A 168 -5.56 -9.55 -15.74
C LEU A 168 -6.78 -10.46 -15.60
N ARG A 169 -6.57 -11.78 -15.49
CA ARG A 169 -7.66 -12.76 -15.43
C ARG A 169 -8.51 -12.57 -14.17
N LEU A 170 -7.88 -12.62 -12.99
CA LEU A 170 -8.54 -12.45 -11.71
C LEU A 170 -9.20 -11.08 -11.59
N THR A 171 -8.56 -10.04 -12.10
CA THR A 171 -9.14 -8.68 -12.07
C THR A 171 -10.36 -8.58 -12.98
N THR A 172 -10.33 -9.23 -14.15
CA THR A 172 -11.47 -9.29 -15.07
C THR A 172 -12.64 -10.05 -14.46
N GLU A 173 -12.39 -11.20 -13.83
CA GLU A 173 -13.40 -11.99 -13.11
C GLU A 173 -14.06 -11.17 -12.00
N ARG A 174 -13.28 -10.49 -11.16
CA ARG A 174 -13.80 -9.60 -10.10
C ARG A 174 -14.59 -8.43 -10.65
N LEU A 175 -14.08 -7.78 -11.69
CA LEU A 175 -14.74 -6.64 -12.30
C LEU A 175 -16.10 -7.05 -12.88
N ASN A 176 -16.15 -8.15 -13.63
CA ASN A 176 -17.40 -8.67 -14.19
C ASN A 176 -18.40 -9.01 -13.08
N TYR A 177 -17.97 -9.67 -12.00
CA TYR A 177 -18.83 -9.97 -10.86
C TYR A 177 -19.48 -8.71 -10.25
N MET A 178 -18.72 -7.61 -10.11
CA MET A 178 -19.26 -6.33 -9.63
C MET A 178 -20.26 -5.72 -10.63
N LEU A 179 -19.94 -5.76 -11.92
CA LEU A 179 -20.81 -5.23 -12.98
C LEU A 179 -22.12 -6.02 -13.10
N ASP A 180 -22.09 -7.34 -12.95
CA ASP A 180 -23.28 -8.20 -12.97
C ASP A 180 -24.21 -7.87 -11.79
N LYS A 181 -23.65 -7.48 -10.64
CA LYS A 181 -24.39 -6.92 -9.50
C LYS A 181 -24.86 -5.47 -9.69
N LYS A 182 -24.61 -4.87 -10.85
CA LYS A 182 -24.88 -3.45 -11.17
C LYS A 182 -24.14 -2.48 -10.25
N ILE A 183 -22.97 -2.87 -9.75
CA ILE A 183 -22.08 -1.98 -8.99
C ILE A 183 -21.26 -1.16 -9.98
N ILE A 184 -21.16 0.15 -9.73
CA ILE A 184 -20.37 1.06 -10.54
C ILE A 184 -18.97 1.16 -9.93
N VAL A 185 -17.94 0.79 -10.68
CA VAL A 185 -16.55 0.88 -10.24
C VAL A 185 -15.95 2.17 -10.78
N LYS A 186 -15.38 2.98 -9.89
CA LYS A 186 -14.72 4.25 -10.23
C LYS A 186 -13.30 4.29 -9.66
N THR A 187 -12.40 4.96 -10.38
CA THR A 187 -11.03 5.20 -9.94
C THR A 187 -10.71 6.68 -9.90
N LEU A 188 -9.90 7.10 -8.93
CA LEU A 188 -9.37 8.46 -8.87
C LEU A 188 -8.28 8.67 -9.93
N PHE A 189 -7.34 7.72 -10.05
CA PHE A 189 -6.15 7.82 -10.90
C PHE A 189 -5.83 6.54 -11.67
N PRO A 190 -5.90 6.56 -13.02
CA PRO A 190 -6.59 7.57 -13.85
C PRO A 190 -8.08 7.67 -13.49
N GLU A 191 -8.76 8.76 -13.85
CA GLU A 191 -10.21 8.87 -13.68
C GLU A 191 -10.91 7.92 -14.66
N LEU A 192 -11.50 6.86 -14.12
CA LEU A 192 -12.29 5.88 -14.86
C LEU A 192 -13.61 5.65 -14.15
N ASP A 193 -14.67 5.41 -14.92
CA ASP A 193 -16.01 5.16 -14.44
C ASP A 193 -16.66 4.08 -15.31
N THR A 194 -16.90 2.90 -14.75
CA THR A 194 -17.45 1.77 -15.52
C THR A 194 -18.90 1.95 -15.97
N SER A 195 -19.58 3.02 -15.53
CA SER A 195 -20.86 3.41 -16.12
C SER A 195 -20.71 4.08 -17.50
N ILE A 196 -19.51 4.55 -17.84
CA ILE A 196 -19.19 5.17 -19.13
C ILE A 196 -18.77 4.08 -20.13
N PRO A 197 -19.38 4.04 -21.33
CA PRO A 197 -18.94 3.14 -22.39
C PRO A 197 -17.45 3.29 -22.71
N GLY A 198 -16.72 2.18 -22.76
CA GLY A 198 -15.27 2.15 -23.04
C GLY A 198 -14.36 2.21 -21.81
N ASP A 199 -14.82 2.74 -20.67
CA ASP A 199 -13.99 2.85 -19.47
C ASP A 199 -13.67 1.49 -18.83
N LYS A 200 -14.54 0.48 -19.02
CA LYS A 200 -14.22 -0.92 -18.70
C LYS A 200 -12.98 -1.40 -19.46
N GLY A 201 -12.90 -1.11 -20.76
CA GLY A 201 -11.75 -1.47 -21.60
C GLY A 201 -10.49 -0.77 -21.12
N ARG A 202 -10.58 0.55 -20.86
CA ARG A 202 -9.46 1.35 -20.32
C ARG A 202 -9.00 0.85 -18.95
N PHE A 203 -9.93 0.43 -18.09
CA PHE A 203 -9.61 -0.19 -16.80
C PHE A 203 -8.78 -1.46 -17.00
N LEU A 204 -9.24 -2.37 -17.85
CA LEU A 204 -8.53 -3.62 -18.12
C LEU A 204 -7.17 -3.38 -18.78
N SER A 205 -7.07 -2.45 -19.74
CA SER A 205 -5.79 -2.07 -20.33
C SER A 205 -4.80 -1.54 -19.29
N ALA A 206 -5.26 -0.72 -18.33
CA ALA A 206 -4.40 -0.24 -17.26
C ALA A 206 -3.84 -1.38 -16.39
N ILE A 207 -4.63 -2.44 -16.16
CA ILE A 207 -4.15 -3.65 -15.47
C ILE A 207 -3.11 -4.39 -16.32
N THR A 208 -3.39 -4.61 -17.61
CA THR A 208 -2.47 -5.27 -18.54
C THR A 208 -1.12 -4.56 -18.60
N PHE A 209 -1.11 -3.23 -18.70
CA PHE A 209 0.13 -2.45 -18.70
C PHE A 209 0.86 -2.52 -17.36
N ALA A 210 0.14 -2.52 -16.24
CA ALA A 210 0.75 -2.68 -14.92
C ALA A 210 1.39 -4.08 -14.75
N GLU A 211 0.75 -5.12 -15.28
CA GLU A 211 1.28 -6.48 -15.30
C GLU A 211 2.57 -6.55 -16.13
N TYR A 212 2.53 -6.01 -17.35
CA TYR A 212 3.68 -5.97 -18.25
C TYR A 212 4.87 -5.21 -17.66
N ALA A 213 4.64 -4.01 -17.11
CA ALA A 213 5.69 -3.22 -16.47
C ALA A 213 6.29 -3.94 -15.26
N TRP A 214 5.49 -4.70 -14.51
CA TRP A 214 6.00 -5.51 -13.40
C TRP A 214 6.88 -6.67 -13.88
N LEU A 215 6.47 -7.36 -14.95
CA LEU A 215 7.25 -8.44 -15.56
C LEU A 215 8.60 -7.92 -16.06
N GLU A 216 8.60 -6.81 -16.78
CA GLU A 216 9.81 -6.16 -17.30
C GLU A 216 10.77 -5.75 -16.18
N ASN A 217 10.26 -5.03 -15.17
CA ASN A 217 11.08 -4.61 -14.02
C ASN A 217 11.63 -5.80 -13.24
N SER A 218 10.87 -6.89 -13.12
CA SER A 218 11.31 -8.11 -12.45
C SER A 218 12.44 -8.79 -13.24
N ALA A 219 12.32 -8.86 -14.57
CA ALA A 219 13.36 -9.40 -15.44
C ALA A 219 14.64 -8.56 -15.37
N LEU A 220 14.54 -7.23 -15.48
CA LEU A 220 15.68 -6.31 -15.37
C LEU A 220 16.36 -6.41 -14.01
N THR A 221 15.59 -6.50 -12.92
CA THR A 221 16.13 -6.69 -11.57
C THR A 221 16.91 -8.00 -11.46
N SER A 222 16.38 -9.09 -12.02
CA SER A 222 17.06 -10.39 -12.04
C SER A 222 18.38 -10.35 -12.82
N ILE A 223 18.37 -9.72 -14.00
CA ILE A 223 19.56 -9.53 -14.83
C ILE A 223 20.61 -8.70 -14.07
N GLY A 224 20.20 -7.58 -13.46
CA GLY A 224 21.06 -6.74 -12.64
C GLY A 224 21.67 -7.49 -11.45
N GLN A 225 20.88 -8.32 -10.78
CA GLN A 225 21.37 -9.17 -9.69
C GLN A 225 22.39 -10.21 -10.19
N ARG A 226 22.17 -10.83 -11.35
CA ARG A 226 23.12 -11.80 -11.92
C ARG A 226 24.44 -11.13 -12.26
N HIS A 227 24.39 -9.97 -12.90
CA HIS A 227 25.57 -9.18 -13.26
C HIS A 227 26.35 -8.71 -12.01
N ALA A 228 25.66 -8.23 -10.97
CA ALA A 228 26.30 -7.87 -9.71
C ALA A 228 26.98 -9.08 -9.03
N ARG A 229 26.36 -10.28 -9.06
CA ARG A 229 26.99 -11.51 -8.56
C ARG A 229 28.24 -11.90 -9.34
N GLN A 230 28.23 -11.76 -10.67
CA GLN A 230 29.41 -12.03 -11.51
C GLN A 230 30.57 -11.08 -11.19
N LYS A 231 30.27 -9.83 -10.80
CA LYS A 231 31.25 -8.86 -10.30
C LYS A 231 31.68 -9.08 -8.84
N GLY A 232 31.26 -10.17 -8.20
CA GLY A 232 31.58 -10.47 -6.80
C GLY A 232 30.86 -9.60 -5.77
N VAL A 233 29.85 -8.81 -6.17
CA VAL A 233 29.08 -7.98 -5.23
C VAL A 233 28.16 -8.88 -4.40
N ALA A 234 28.32 -8.82 -3.08
CA ALA A 234 27.44 -9.53 -2.15
C ALA A 234 26.04 -8.89 -2.12
N ILE A 235 25.06 -9.56 -2.74
CA ILE A 235 23.66 -9.11 -2.75
C ILE A 235 22.92 -9.64 -1.53
N GLY A 236 22.18 -8.78 -0.85
CA GLY A 236 21.33 -9.13 0.30
C GLY A 236 21.88 -8.62 1.63
N ARG A 237 21.36 -9.16 2.74
CA ARG A 237 21.75 -8.73 4.08
C ARG A 237 23.23 -9.02 4.31
N LYS A 238 24.00 -7.98 4.64
CA LYS A 238 25.41 -8.13 5.05
C LYS A 238 25.51 -9.11 6.22
N ARG A 239 26.49 -10.01 6.16
CA ARG A 239 26.77 -10.94 7.25
C ARG A 239 27.22 -10.15 8.48
N LYS A 240 26.76 -10.56 9.67
CA LYS A 240 27.22 -9.97 10.95
C LYS A 240 28.64 -10.39 11.32
N MET A 241 29.14 -11.47 10.72
CA MET A 241 30.48 -12.00 10.96
C MET A 241 31.19 -12.17 9.62
N SER A 242 32.49 -11.88 9.58
CA SER A 242 33.34 -12.26 8.45
C SER A 242 33.50 -13.77 8.37
N LEU A 243 33.97 -14.28 7.22
CA LEU A 243 34.25 -15.71 7.06
C LEU A 243 35.31 -16.19 8.07
N GLU A 244 36.38 -15.41 8.25
CA GLU A 244 37.44 -15.69 9.23
C GLU A 244 36.91 -15.74 10.66
N GLN A 245 36.01 -14.82 11.04
CA GLN A 245 35.39 -14.82 12.36
C GLN A 245 34.51 -16.06 12.57
N ILE A 246 33.80 -16.52 11.52
CA ILE A 246 33.00 -17.74 11.59
C ILE A 246 33.92 -18.95 11.76
N ASP A 247 35.00 -19.04 10.99
CA ASP A 247 35.94 -20.17 11.05
C ASP A 247 36.64 -20.21 12.41
N ALA A 248 37.14 -19.09 12.91
CA ALA A 248 37.76 -19.00 14.23
C ALA A 248 36.79 -19.37 15.36
N ALA A 249 35.54 -18.87 15.31
CA ALA A 249 34.52 -19.22 16.29
C ALA A 249 34.11 -20.70 16.22
N ALA A 250 34.06 -21.27 15.02
CA ALA A 250 33.72 -22.67 14.79
C ALA A 250 34.79 -23.61 15.33
N VAL A 251 36.08 -23.32 15.07
CA VAL A 251 37.21 -24.08 15.62
C VAL A 251 37.23 -23.98 17.14
N ALA A 252 37.10 -22.77 17.70
CA ALA A 252 37.09 -22.57 19.14
C ALA A 252 35.93 -23.34 19.83
N PHE A 253 34.76 -23.39 19.19
CA PHE A 253 33.64 -24.21 19.67
C PHE A 253 33.91 -25.71 19.53
N ALA A 254 34.45 -26.16 18.39
CA ALA A 254 34.73 -27.57 18.13
C ALA A 254 35.75 -28.15 19.13
N CYS A 255 36.79 -27.39 19.46
CA CYS A 255 37.82 -27.74 20.44
C CYS A 255 37.39 -27.53 21.90
N GLY A 256 36.14 -27.13 22.17
CA GLY A 256 35.64 -26.88 23.53
C GLY A 256 36.20 -25.61 24.21
N LYS A 257 36.96 -24.78 23.48
CA LYS A 257 37.58 -23.55 24.00
C LYS A 257 36.61 -22.35 24.10
N ALA A 258 35.44 -22.43 23.46
CA ALA A 258 34.42 -21.40 23.50
C ALA A 258 33.02 -22.00 23.64
N THR A 259 32.16 -21.36 24.43
CA THR A 259 30.76 -21.76 24.58
C THR A 259 29.87 -21.00 23.60
N LYS A 260 28.69 -21.56 23.30
CA LYS A 260 27.66 -20.87 22.51
C LYS A 260 27.35 -19.47 23.05
N ALA A 261 27.24 -19.33 24.37
CA ALA A 261 26.93 -18.06 25.03
C ALA A 261 28.06 -17.04 24.83
N SER A 262 29.33 -17.45 24.94
CA SER A 262 30.47 -16.53 24.76
C SER A 262 30.58 -16.04 23.32
N ILE A 263 30.36 -16.92 22.34
CA ILE A 263 30.37 -16.58 20.90
C ILE A 263 29.23 -15.61 20.57
N LYS A 264 28.01 -15.88 21.03
CA LYS A 264 26.87 -14.99 20.81
C LYS A 264 27.09 -13.59 21.38
N ARG A 265 27.62 -13.52 22.61
CA ARG A 265 27.91 -12.26 23.29
C ARG A 265 28.98 -11.47 22.54
N ARG A 266 30.07 -12.14 22.16
CA ARG A 266 31.22 -11.51 21.48
C ARG A 266 30.86 -10.89 20.14
N PHE A 267 30.00 -11.55 19.36
CA PHE A 267 29.65 -11.11 18.01
C PHE A 267 28.25 -10.47 17.89
N GLY A 268 27.51 -10.32 18.99
CA GLY A 268 26.16 -9.75 18.98
C GLY A 268 25.19 -10.50 18.07
N ILE A 269 25.29 -11.82 18.02
CA ILE A 269 24.49 -12.68 17.13
C ILE A 269 23.36 -13.40 17.89
N ALA A 270 22.23 -13.58 17.20
CA ALA A 270 21.10 -14.35 17.71
C ALA A 270 21.38 -15.87 17.64
N ASP A 271 20.57 -16.67 18.35
CA ASP A 271 20.67 -18.14 18.30
C ASP A 271 20.54 -18.69 16.87
N SER A 272 19.61 -18.16 16.09
CA SER A 272 19.38 -18.57 14.70
C SER A 272 20.62 -18.34 13.82
N THR A 273 21.31 -17.22 14.00
CA THR A 273 22.57 -16.94 13.32
C THR A 273 23.66 -17.90 13.77
N TYR A 274 23.80 -18.16 15.08
CA TYR A 274 24.79 -19.10 15.60
C TYR A 274 24.61 -20.51 15.01
N TYR A 275 23.38 -21.02 15.00
CA TYR A 275 23.11 -22.36 14.47
C TYR A 275 23.28 -22.44 12.95
N SER A 276 22.89 -21.41 12.21
CA SER A 276 23.00 -21.41 10.74
C SER A 276 24.44 -21.22 10.22
N THR A 277 25.32 -20.59 11.01
CA THR A 277 26.72 -20.33 10.60
C THR A 277 27.73 -21.14 11.40
N VAL A 278 27.99 -20.74 12.65
CA VAL A 278 29.09 -21.26 13.48
C VAL A 278 28.91 -22.74 13.81
N TYR A 279 27.72 -23.15 14.26
CA TYR A 279 27.47 -24.54 14.65
C TYR A 279 27.57 -25.52 13.47
N ARG A 280 26.98 -25.17 12.32
CA ARG A 280 27.07 -25.99 11.10
C ARG A 280 28.53 -26.17 10.67
N LYS A 281 29.32 -25.10 10.66
CA LYS A 281 30.74 -25.15 10.33
C LYS A 281 31.53 -26.00 11.34
N ALA A 282 31.27 -25.83 12.64
CA ALA A 282 31.92 -26.64 13.68
C ALA A 282 31.59 -28.13 13.55
N LYS A 283 30.35 -28.48 13.18
CA LYS A 283 29.94 -29.87 12.91
C LYS A 283 30.68 -30.45 11.70
N GLN A 284 30.89 -29.66 10.64
CA GLN A 284 31.70 -30.07 9.49
C GLN A 284 33.15 -30.32 9.88
N ILE A 285 33.74 -29.44 10.68
CA ILE A 285 35.12 -29.57 11.17
C ILE A 285 35.27 -30.85 11.99
N LYS A 286 34.37 -31.12 12.95
CA LYS A 286 34.41 -32.36 13.74
C LYS A 286 34.34 -33.61 12.87
N ARG A 287 33.42 -33.64 11.92
CA ARG A 287 33.28 -34.76 10.97
C ARG A 287 34.53 -34.95 10.12
N GLN A 288 35.18 -33.87 9.68
CA GLN A 288 36.43 -33.94 8.92
C GLN A 288 37.57 -34.50 9.79
N CYS A 289 37.67 -34.07 11.05
CA CYS A 289 38.66 -34.60 11.98
C CYS A 289 38.44 -36.09 12.30
N GLU A 290 37.19 -36.53 12.44
CA GLU A 290 36.84 -37.94 12.65
C GLU A 290 37.30 -38.80 11.47
N VAL A 291 36.97 -38.40 10.24
CA VAL A 291 37.39 -39.12 9.01
C VAL A 291 38.92 -39.18 8.88
N LEU A 292 39.63 -38.09 9.19
CA LEU A 292 41.09 -38.04 9.15
C LEU A 292 41.76 -38.86 10.24
N ALA A 293 41.06 -39.16 11.33
CA ALA A 293 41.58 -40.01 12.41
C ALA A 293 41.39 -41.51 12.13
N GLU A 294 40.53 -41.86 11.15
CA GLU A 294 40.24 -43.23 10.73
C GLU A 294 41.09 -43.70 9.52
N THR A 295 41.82 -42.78 8.88
CA THR A 295 42.77 -43.01 7.77
C THR A 295 44.21 -42.94 8.21
#